data_AF-A0A6G8J8U6-F1
#
_entry.id   AF-A0A6G8J8U6-F1
#
_cell.length_a   1.000
_cell.length_b   1.000
_cell.length_c   1.000
_cell.angle_alpha   90.00
_cell.angle_beta   90.00
_cell.angle_gamma   90.00
#
_symmetry.space_group_name_H-M   'P 1'
#
loop_
_entity.id
_entity.type
_entity.pdbx_description
1 polymer ?
#
loop_
_entity_poly.entity_id
_entity_poly.type
_entity_poly.pdbx_seq_one_letter_code
_entity_poly.pdbx_strand_id
1 'polypeptide(L)'
;MENKQILWIFPALTQLIFSLFLPFFGGFTWLGMGYIFLFTTLPAFLFAIVCTRYQFHQRNLVQLAFWSGTISFVISLVLFSILTAIEPLKEPLSIWEHSLAVVFYALMFALPSMAYAMVVLGRFLPKKTVA
;
A
#
# COMPACT_ATOMS: atom_id res chain seq x y z
N MET A 1 -21.54 2.47 -16.37
CA MET A 1 -21.01 1.19 -15.87
C MET A 1 -20.03 1.49 -14.76
N GLU A 2 -20.35 1.10 -13.53
CA GLU A 2 -19.36 1.05 -12.44
C GLU A 2 -18.13 0.28 -12.93
N ASN A 3 -16.96 0.90 -12.91
CA ASN A 3 -15.76 0.27 -13.43
C ASN A 3 -15.18 -0.73 -12.40
N LYS A 4 -15.92 -1.81 -12.15
CA LYS A 4 -15.65 -2.86 -11.15
C LYS A 4 -14.32 -3.60 -11.40
N GLN A 5 -13.72 -3.41 -12.58
CA GLN A 5 -12.39 -3.90 -12.91
C GLN A 5 -11.32 -3.39 -11.93
N ILE A 6 -11.53 -2.22 -11.31
CA ILE A 6 -10.62 -1.67 -10.29
C ILE A 6 -10.42 -2.64 -9.11
N LEU A 7 -11.45 -3.42 -8.76
CA LEU A 7 -11.41 -4.34 -7.61
C LEU A 7 -10.45 -5.50 -7.82
N TRP A 8 -10.14 -5.85 -9.08
CA TRP A 8 -9.20 -6.92 -9.41
C TRP A 8 -7.85 -6.37 -9.84
N ILE A 9 -7.87 -5.34 -10.70
CA ILE A 9 -6.66 -4.76 -11.26
C ILE A 9 -5.84 -4.07 -10.17
N PHE A 10 -6.49 -3.31 -9.28
CA PHE A 10 -5.79 -2.57 -8.24
C PHE A 10 -4.95 -3.50 -7.35
N PRO A 11 -5.51 -4.49 -6.65
CA PRO A 11 -4.72 -5.38 -5.80
C PRO A 11 -3.73 -6.26 -6.56
N ALA A 12 -4.09 -6.80 -7.73
CA ALA A 12 -3.20 -7.71 -8.46
C ALA A 12 -1.88 -7.03 -8.87
N LEU A 13 -1.98 -5.81 -9.37
CA LEU A 13 -0.82 -5.00 -9.72
C LEU A 13 -0.09 -4.48 -8.47
N THR A 14 -0.78 -4.15 -7.36
CA THR A 14 -0.11 -3.85 -6.07
C THR A 14 0.79 -5.01 -5.67
N GLN A 15 0.25 -6.23 -5.63
CA GLN A 15 1.01 -7.42 -5.28
C GLN A 15 2.22 -7.59 -6.19
N LEU A 16 2.03 -7.46 -7.50
CA LEU A 16 3.09 -7.67 -8.48
C LEU A 16 4.21 -6.64 -8.31
N ILE A 17 3.87 -5.35 -8.25
CA ILE A 17 4.84 -4.26 -8.15
C ILE A 17 5.62 -4.36 -6.84
N PHE A 18 4.94 -4.54 -5.71
CA PHE A 18 5.64 -4.65 -4.43
C PHE A 18 6.46 -5.94 -4.34
N SER A 19 6.01 -7.03 -4.95
CA SER A 19 6.77 -8.29 -4.97
C SER A 19 8.10 -8.13 -5.69
N LEU A 20 8.18 -7.29 -6.73
CA LEU A 20 9.45 -6.98 -7.40
C LEU A 20 10.50 -6.36 -6.46
N PHE A 21 10.11 -5.85 -5.30
CA PHE A 21 11.03 -5.34 -4.29
C PHE A 21 11.52 -6.40 -3.29
N LEU A 22 10.91 -7.60 -3.23
CA LEU A 22 11.36 -8.70 -2.35
C LEU A 22 12.82 -9.11 -2.53
N PRO A 23 13.40 -9.13 -3.74
CA PRO A 23 14.82 -9.46 -3.90
C PRO A 23 15.74 -8.53 -3.10
N PHE A 24 15.34 -7.28 -2.84
CA PHE A 24 16.11 -6.34 -2.01
C PHE A 24 16.04 -6.66 -0.51
N PHE A 25 15.09 -7.49 -0.07
CA PHE A 25 14.85 -7.86 1.33
C PHE A 25 15.28 -9.30 1.66
N GLY A 26 16.20 -9.87 0.89
CA GLY A 26 16.75 -11.21 1.17
C GLY A 26 16.13 -12.35 0.36
N GLY A 27 15.36 -12.04 -0.68
CA GLY A 27 14.98 -13.01 -1.72
C GLY A 27 13.47 -13.19 -1.92
N PHE A 28 13.12 -13.84 -3.03
CA PHE A 28 11.73 -14.11 -3.40
C PHE A 28 11.19 -15.32 -2.64
N THR A 29 10.67 -15.09 -1.43
CA THR A 29 10.13 -16.15 -0.56
C THR A 29 8.61 -16.09 -0.47
N TRP A 30 7.98 -17.25 -0.24
CA TRP A 30 6.53 -17.33 0.01
C TRP A 30 6.10 -16.47 1.20
N LEU A 31 6.93 -16.43 2.24
CA LEU A 31 6.68 -15.65 3.45
C LEU A 31 6.73 -14.14 3.15
N GLY A 32 7.71 -13.68 2.36
CA GLY A 32 7.79 -12.30 1.89
C GLY A 32 6.60 -11.89 1.01
N MET A 33 6.14 -12.77 0.12
CA MET A 33 4.91 -12.51 -0.66
C MET A 33 3.67 -12.36 0.23
N GLY A 34 3.58 -13.21 1.27
CA GLY A 34 2.50 -13.16 2.26
C GLY A 34 2.50 -11.85 3.03
N TYR A 35 3.68 -11.36 3.43
CA TYR A 35 3.83 -10.03 3.99
C TYR A 35 3.32 -8.98 3.01
N ILE A 36 3.81 -8.92 1.78
CA ILE A 36 3.35 -7.91 0.80
C ILE A 36 1.84 -7.92 0.62
N PHE A 37 1.25 -9.12 0.59
CA PHE A 37 -0.19 -9.25 0.51
C PHE A 37 -0.90 -8.56 1.68
N LEU A 38 -0.43 -8.81 2.90
CA LEU A 38 -0.99 -8.27 4.14
C LEU A 38 -0.75 -6.76 4.29
N PHE A 39 0.47 -6.30 3.97
CA PHE A 39 0.91 -4.92 4.15
C PHE A 39 0.39 -3.97 3.08
N THR A 40 0.22 -4.43 1.83
CA THR A 40 -0.05 -3.53 0.70
C THR A 40 -1.26 -3.95 -0.12
N THR A 41 -1.35 -5.21 -0.53
CA THR A 41 -2.40 -5.68 -1.46
C THR A 41 -3.79 -5.68 -0.84
N LEU A 42 -3.93 -6.22 0.37
CA LEU A 42 -5.21 -6.26 1.09
C LEU A 42 -5.71 -4.85 1.43
N PRO A 43 -4.89 -3.93 1.98
CA PRO A 43 -5.28 -2.53 2.16
C PRO A 43 -5.69 -1.85 0.85
N ALA A 44 -4.95 -2.08 -0.24
CA ALA A 44 -5.30 -1.53 -1.55
C ALA A 44 -6.66 -2.05 -2.04
N PHE A 45 -6.93 -3.35 -1.89
CA PHE A 45 -8.24 -3.94 -2.23
C PHE A 45 -9.39 -3.29 -1.46
N LEU A 46 -9.25 -3.18 -0.13
CA LEU A 46 -10.26 -2.54 0.72
C LEU A 46 -10.46 -1.08 0.33
N PHE A 47 -9.39 -0.37 0.02
CA PHE A 47 -9.46 1.02 -0.45
C PHE A 47 -10.21 1.15 -1.78
N ALA A 48 -9.97 0.24 -2.74
CA ALA A 48 -10.72 0.20 -4.00
C ALA A 48 -12.21 -0.12 -3.81
N ILE A 49 -12.57 -0.98 -2.84
CA ILE A 49 -13.97 -1.21 -2.46
C ILE A 49 -14.63 0.10 -2.02
N VAL A 50 -13.99 0.82 -1.11
CA VAL A 50 -14.50 2.12 -0.62
C VAL A 50 -14.65 3.09 -1.78
N CYS A 51 -13.63 3.21 -2.64
CA CYS A 51 -13.69 4.13 -3.78
C CYS A 51 -14.81 3.81 -4.76
N THR A 52 -15.05 2.52 -5.01
CA THR A 52 -16.14 2.05 -5.87
C THR A 52 -17.50 2.29 -5.21
N ARG A 53 -17.64 1.98 -3.91
CA ARG A 53 -18.90 2.12 -3.18
C ARG A 53 -19.38 3.57 -3.09
N TYR A 54 -18.48 4.51 -2.86
CA TYR A 54 -18.79 5.93 -2.71
C TYR A 54 -18.70 6.73 -4.01
N GLN A 55 -18.38 6.09 -5.14
CA GLN A 55 -18.29 6.73 -6.46
C GLN A 55 -17.46 8.02 -6.45
N PHE A 56 -16.27 8.00 -5.82
CA PHE A 56 -15.47 9.22 -5.70
C PHE A 56 -15.11 9.80 -7.06
N HIS A 57 -15.13 11.13 -7.15
CA HIS A 57 -14.85 11.81 -8.39
C HIS A 57 -13.35 12.01 -8.63
N GLN A 58 -12.91 12.01 -9.89
CA GLN A 58 -11.50 12.17 -10.25
C GLN A 58 -10.89 13.50 -9.76
N ARG A 59 -11.70 14.54 -9.51
CA ARG A 59 -11.22 15.80 -8.90
C ARG A 59 -10.54 15.60 -7.54
N ASN A 60 -10.91 14.52 -6.82
CA ASN A 60 -10.36 14.19 -5.50
C ASN A 60 -9.14 13.26 -5.59
N LEU A 61 -8.59 13.02 -6.80
CA LEU A 61 -7.54 12.01 -7.01
C LEU A 61 -6.32 12.19 -6.11
N VAL A 62 -5.84 13.43 -5.96
CA VAL A 62 -4.69 13.74 -5.09
C VAL A 62 -5.01 13.46 -3.62
N GLN A 63 -6.22 13.81 -3.17
CA GLN A 63 -6.66 13.53 -1.80
C GLN A 63 -6.77 12.03 -1.55
N LEU A 64 -7.35 11.27 -2.49
CA LEU A 64 -7.47 9.82 -2.38
C LEU A 64 -6.10 9.14 -2.39
N ALA A 65 -5.17 9.60 -3.23
CA ALA A 65 -3.80 9.11 -3.24
C ALA A 65 -3.10 9.39 -1.91
N PHE A 66 -3.23 10.61 -1.37
CA PHE A 66 -2.72 10.96 -0.05
C PHE A 66 -3.28 10.05 1.04
N TRP A 67 -4.59 9.80 1.04
CA TRP A 67 -5.20 8.87 1.99
C TRP A 67 -4.69 7.44 1.83
N SER A 68 -4.53 6.94 0.60
CA SER A 68 -3.93 5.63 0.33
C SER A 68 -2.51 5.52 0.88
N GLY A 69 -1.71 6.58 0.72
CA GLY A 69 -0.37 6.68 1.29
C GLY A 69 -0.36 6.66 2.81
N THR A 70 -1.19 7.51 3.42
CA THR A 70 -1.31 7.62 4.89
C THR A 70 -1.76 6.30 5.52
N ILE A 71 -2.74 5.62 4.92
CA ILE A 71 -3.20 4.30 5.39
C ILE A 71 -2.05 3.29 5.29
N SER A 72 -1.37 3.23 4.15
CA SER A 72 -0.21 2.35 3.95
C SER A 72 0.91 2.63 4.96
N PHE A 73 1.19 3.91 5.22
CA PHE A 73 2.19 4.35 6.20
C PHE A 73 1.85 3.86 7.61
N VAL A 74 0.62 4.12 8.10
CA VAL A 74 0.19 3.73 9.45
C VAL A 74 0.17 2.20 9.60
N ILE A 75 -0.34 1.48 8.61
CA ILE A 75 -0.35 0.01 8.62
C ILE A 75 1.07 -0.53 8.68
N SER A 76 1.97 0.00 7.85
CA SER A 76 3.36 -0.42 7.82
C SER A 76 4.08 -0.11 9.12
N LEU A 77 3.85 1.05 9.74
CA LEU A 77 4.40 1.39 11.06
C LEU A 77 4.00 0.34 12.11
N VAL A 78 2.70 0.05 12.21
CA VAL A 78 2.17 -0.87 13.23
C VAL A 78 2.67 -2.29 13.00
N LEU A 79 2.50 -2.80 11.78
CA LEU A 79 2.82 -4.18 11.47
C LEU A 79 4.33 -4.42 11.47
N PHE A 80 5.16 -3.48 11.00
CA PHE A 80 6.61 -3.62 11.05
C PHE A 80 7.11 -3.62 12.50
N SER A 81 6.54 -2.78 13.37
CA SER A 81 6.87 -2.79 14.81
C SER A 81 6.49 -4.12 15.49
N ILE A 82 5.36 -4.71 15.10
CA ILE A 82 4.96 -6.04 15.60
C ILE A 82 5.93 -7.11 15.09
N LEU A 83 6.27 -7.05 13.80
CA LEU A 83 7.14 -8.04 13.16
C LEU A 83 8.55 -8.02 13.77
N THR A 84 9.12 -6.84 14.01
CA THR A 84 10.42 -6.71 14.68
C THR A 84 10.40 -7.09 16.16
N ALA A 85 9.23 -7.08 16.81
CA ALA A 85 9.07 -7.58 18.18
C ALA A 85 8.99 -9.11 18.24
N ILE A 86 8.42 -9.77 17.21
CA ILE A 86 8.32 -11.23 17.12
C ILE A 86 9.62 -11.84 16.57
N GLU A 87 10.17 -11.22 15.52
CA GLU A 87 11.41 -11.60 14.85
C GLU A 87 12.44 -10.46 14.99
N PRO A 88 13.18 -10.42 16.11
CA PRO A 88 14.17 -9.37 16.34
C PRO A 88 15.27 -9.38 15.28
N LEU A 89 15.77 -8.20 14.97
CA LEU A 89 16.87 -8.01 14.03
C LEU A 89 18.11 -8.76 14.51
N LYS A 90 18.84 -9.38 13.58
CA LYS A 90 20.07 -10.13 13.87
C LYS A 90 21.14 -9.27 14.54
N GLU A 91 21.17 -7.98 14.19
CA GLU A 91 22.06 -7.01 14.82
C GLU A 91 21.23 -6.08 15.71
N PRO A 92 21.59 -5.91 17.00
CA PRO A 92 20.88 -5.03 17.90
C PRO A 92 21.12 -3.57 17.48
N LEU A 93 20.07 -2.93 16.97
CA LEU A 93 20.07 -1.50 16.71
C LEU A 93 19.81 -0.72 18.00
N SER A 94 20.36 0.50 18.09
CA SER A 94 19.93 1.44 19.12
C SER A 94 18.44 1.79 18.92
N ILE A 95 17.78 2.24 20.00
CA ILE A 95 16.34 2.60 19.95
C ILE A 95 16.06 3.68 18.89
N TRP A 96 16.99 4.62 18.72
CA TRP A 96 16.88 5.68 17.71
C TRP A 96 16.98 5.14 16.29
N GLU A 97 17.98 4.31 16.00
CA GLU A 97 18.16 3.70 14.68
C GLU A 97 16.98 2.78 14.32
N HIS A 98 16.47 2.02 15.29
CA HIS A 98 15.30 1.18 15.10
C HIS A 98 14.06 2.01 14.75
N SER A 99 13.79 3.07 15.51
CA SER A 99 12.64 3.95 15.28
C SER A 99 12.72 4.62 13.91
N LEU A 100 13.91 5.08 13.52
CA LEU A 100 14.16 5.70 12.22
C LEU A 100 13.96 4.69 11.07
N ALA A 101 14.45 3.46 11.25
CA ALA A 101 14.28 2.39 10.27
C ALA A 101 12.80 2.06 10.05
N VAL A 102 12.02 1.91 11.13
CA VAL A 102 10.57 1.64 11.08
C VAL A 102 9.86 2.75 10.27
N VAL A 103 10.19 4.02 10.51
CA VAL A 103 9.62 5.15 9.76
C VAL A 103 10.02 5.11 8.29
N PHE A 104 11.28 4.85 7.97
CA PHE A 104 11.73 4.78 6.58
C PHE A 104 11.12 3.61 5.81
N TYR A 105 11.00 2.45 6.45
CA TYR A 105 10.29 1.31 5.88
C TYR A 105 8.83 1.67 5.61
N ALA A 106 8.15 2.31 6.56
CA ALA A 106 6.77 2.74 6.34
C ALA A 106 6.63 3.76 5.20
N LEU A 107 7.56 4.72 5.05
CA LEU A 107 7.58 5.67 3.94
C LEU A 107 7.80 4.99 2.59
N MET A 108 8.65 3.96 2.55
CA MET A 108 8.93 3.17 1.35
C MET A 108 7.68 2.43 0.84
N PHE A 109 6.73 2.07 1.71
CA PHE A 109 5.42 1.53 1.29
C PHE A 109 4.37 2.60 1.00
N ALA A 110 4.46 3.76 1.66
CA ALA A 110 3.51 4.86 1.50
C ALA A 110 3.61 5.52 0.12
N LEU A 111 4.81 5.88 -0.33
CA LEU A 111 5.00 6.61 -1.59
C LEU A 111 4.55 5.82 -2.82
N PRO A 112 4.92 4.53 -2.99
CA PRO A 112 4.44 3.76 -4.13
C PRO A 112 2.94 3.49 -4.02
N SER A 113 2.37 3.36 -2.81
CA SER A 113 0.91 3.30 -2.62
C SER A 113 0.21 4.56 -3.15
N MET A 114 0.73 5.76 -2.85
CA MET A 114 0.19 7.02 -3.38
C MET A 114 0.28 7.08 -4.91
N ALA A 115 1.47 6.80 -5.46
CA ALA A 115 1.72 6.85 -6.90
C ALA A 115 0.80 5.88 -7.64
N TYR A 116 0.67 4.67 -7.10
CA TYR A 116 -0.13 3.63 -7.68
C TYR A 116 -1.64 3.93 -7.58
N ALA A 117 -2.10 4.44 -6.44
CA ALA A 117 -3.46 4.95 -6.29
C ALA A 117 -3.77 6.02 -7.34
N MET A 118 -2.87 6.98 -7.60
CA MET A 118 -3.08 7.97 -8.67
C MET A 118 -3.23 7.35 -10.05
N VAL A 119 -2.37 6.40 -10.41
CA VAL A 119 -2.38 5.75 -11.73
C VAL A 119 -3.66 4.95 -11.95
N VAL A 120 -4.09 4.17 -10.95
CA VAL A 120 -5.26 3.30 -11.09
C VAL A 120 -6.53 4.10 -10.92
N LEU A 121 -6.71 4.83 -9.82
CA LEU A 121 -7.92 5.62 -9.61
C LEU A 121 -8.12 6.65 -10.72
N GLY A 122 -7.06 7.24 -11.26
CA GLY A 122 -7.13 8.17 -12.39
C GLY A 122 -7.70 7.56 -13.68
N ARG A 123 -7.64 6.23 -13.83
CA ARG A 123 -8.24 5.50 -14.95
C ARG A 123 -9.65 4.99 -14.67
N PHE A 124 -9.95 4.65 -13.41
CA PHE A 124 -11.19 3.96 -13.05
C PHE A 124 -12.25 4.88 -12.44
N LEU A 125 -11.89 6.03 -11.87
CA LEU A 125 -12.86 6.97 -11.29
C LEU A 125 -13.65 7.73 -12.39
N PRO A 126 -14.91 8.10 -12.10
CA PRO A 126 -15.74 8.87 -13.02
C PRO A 126 -15.13 10.24 -13.38
N LYS A 127 -15.12 10.54 -14.69
CA LYS A 127 -14.59 11.79 -15.29
C LYS A 127 -15.60 12.92 -15.40
N LYS A 128 -16.88 12.59 -15.52
CA LYS A 128 -17.98 13.56 -15.53
C LYS A 128 -18.59 13.55 -14.13
N THR A 129 -18.76 14.72 -13.52
CA THR A 129 -19.65 14.85 -12.36
C THR A 129 -21.01 14.40 -12.85
N VAL A 130 -21.52 13.30 -12.30
CA VAL A 130 -22.94 12.98 -12.45
C VAL A 130 -23.64 14.09 -11.66
N ALA A 131 -24.18 15.06 -12.40
CA ALA A 131 -25.03 16.11 -11.86
C ALA A 131 -26.36 15.49 -11.42
#